data_AF-W2DYB9-F1
#
_entry.id   AF-W2DYB9-F1
#
_cell.length_a   1.000
_cell.length_b   1.000
_cell.length_c   1.000
_cell.angle_alpha   90.00
_cell.angle_beta   90.00
_cell.angle_gamma   90.00
#
_symmetry.space_group_name_H-M   'P 1'
#
loop_
_entity.id
_entity.type
_entity.pdbx_description
1 polymer ?
#
loop_
_entity_poly.entity_id
_entity_poly.type
_entity_poly.pdbx_seq_one_letter_code
_entity_poly.pdbx_strand_id
1 'polypeptide(L)'
;MNIELLIAGIVVLIIVVGLVGWMVGVYNGLVMRRNDVDKAFANIDVLLKQRADQIPDLMRVVQTAMNHEHALFTRLSDARQQYLNASSLNDKVEASNQLNAALKSVIAVAEGYPTLISGPNMVELQQAISAVEERIADRREFFNESVNLYNIAIAVFPDLFFARMLSYQRIPLLAISAEETRYEGVKLEVPGA
;
A
#
# COMPACT_ATOMS: atom_id res chain seq x y z
N MET A 1 -54.49 32.02 1.77
CA MET A 1 -53.73 30.82 2.13
C MET A 1 -52.96 30.25 0.91
N ASN A 2 -52.40 31.10 0.03
CA ASN A 2 -51.82 30.62 -1.24
C ASN A 2 -50.38 31.09 -1.45
N ILE A 3 -50.01 32.28 -1.00
CA ILE A 3 -48.65 32.83 -1.17
C ILE A 3 -47.66 32.18 -0.22
N GLU A 4 -48.00 32.01 1.07
CA GLU A 4 -47.11 31.36 2.05
C GLU A 4 -46.83 29.89 1.70
N LEU A 5 -47.85 29.14 1.26
CA LEU A 5 -47.70 27.77 0.78
C LEU A 5 -46.86 27.69 -0.50
N LEU A 6 -47.01 28.66 -1.42
CA LEU A 6 -46.20 28.74 -2.63
C LEU A 6 -44.74 29.07 -2.29
N ILE A 7 -44.49 30.00 -1.37
CA ILE A 7 -43.14 30.34 -0.89
C ILE A 7 -42.51 29.12 -0.19
N ALA A 8 -43.23 28.44 0.70
CA ALA A 8 -42.75 27.24 1.36
C ALA A 8 -42.42 26.12 0.35
N GLY A 9 -43.26 25.93 -0.67
CA GLY A 9 -43.01 24.97 -1.76
C GLY A 9 -41.75 25.31 -2.55
N ILE A 10 -41.53 26.57 -2.90
CA ILE A 10 -40.30 27.02 -3.59
C ILE A 10 -39.07 26.82 -2.72
N VAL A 11 -39.14 27.14 -1.41
CA VAL A 11 -38.03 26.94 -0.48
C VAL A 11 -37.65 25.45 -0.39
N VAL A 12 -38.63 24.57 -0.25
CA VAL A 12 -38.40 23.12 -0.24
C VAL A 12 -37.79 22.66 -1.57
N LEU A 13 -38.29 23.14 -2.71
CA LEU A 13 -37.76 22.79 -4.02
C LEU A 13 -36.28 23.20 -4.17
N ILE A 14 -35.92 24.41 -3.75
CA ILE A 14 -34.54 24.90 -3.79
C ILE A 14 -33.63 24.04 -2.91
N ILE A 15 -34.08 23.68 -1.71
CA ILE A 15 -33.33 22.80 -0.81
C ILE A 15 -33.10 21.43 -1.45
N VAL A 16 -34.14 20.82 -2.04
CA VAL A 16 -34.05 19.52 -2.71
C VAL A 16 -33.10 19.58 -3.90
N VAL A 17 -33.21 20.60 -4.75
CA VAL A 17 -32.30 20.79 -5.90
C VAL A 17 -30.85 20.97 -5.44
N GLY A 18 -30.63 21.78 -4.39
CA GLY A 18 -29.30 21.97 -3.81
C GLY A 18 -28.71 20.67 -3.26
N LEU A 19 -29.53 19.87 -2.56
CA LEU A 19 -29.12 18.58 -1.99
C LEU A 19 -28.77 17.56 -3.08
N VAL A 20 -29.60 17.46 -4.13
CA VAL A 20 -29.31 16.58 -5.28
C VAL A 20 -28.03 17.02 -5.99
N GLY A 21 -27.85 18.32 -6.23
CA GLY A 21 -26.64 18.87 -6.83
C GLY A 21 -25.37 18.53 -6.03
N TRP A 22 -25.44 18.67 -4.69
CA TRP A 22 -24.36 18.26 -3.80
C TRP A 22 -24.06 16.75 -3.88
N MET A 23 -25.08 15.89 -3.83
CA MET A 23 -24.91 14.43 -3.92
C MET A 23 -24.23 14.01 -5.23
N VAL A 24 -24.62 14.61 -6.36
CA VAL A 24 -23.98 14.36 -7.67
C VAL A 24 -22.51 14.78 -7.66
N GLY A 25 -22.21 15.94 -7.07
CA GLY A 25 -20.83 16.43 -6.92
C GLY A 25 -19.96 15.47 -6.12
N VAL A 26 -20.44 15.03 -4.95
CA VAL A 26 -19.72 14.08 -4.09
C VAL A 26 -19.53 12.74 -4.79
N TYR A 27 -20.57 12.19 -5.42
CA TYR A 27 -20.48 10.92 -6.14
C TYR A 27 -19.41 10.94 -7.22
N ASN A 28 -19.44 11.94 -8.09
CA ASN A 28 -18.46 12.07 -9.18
C ASN A 28 -17.04 12.27 -8.65
N GLY A 29 -16.89 13.06 -7.59
CA GLY A 29 -15.60 13.26 -6.91
C GLY A 29 -15.05 11.95 -6.35
N LEU A 30 -15.86 11.18 -5.63
CA LEU A 30 -15.46 9.88 -5.07
C LEU A 30 -15.11 8.85 -6.15
N VAL A 31 -15.87 8.79 -7.24
CA VAL A 31 -15.58 7.91 -8.38
C VAL A 31 -14.25 8.27 -9.03
N MET A 32 -13.96 9.57 -9.23
CA MET A 32 -12.68 10.02 -9.78
C MET A 32 -11.52 9.61 -8.86
N ARG A 33 -11.61 9.91 -7.56
CA ARG A 33 -10.55 9.54 -6.60
C ARG A 33 -10.35 8.04 -6.49
N ARG A 34 -11.43 7.25 -6.61
CA ARG A 34 -11.31 5.78 -6.62
C ARG A 34 -10.54 5.30 -7.85
N ASN A 35 -10.86 5.82 -9.03
CA ASN A 35 -10.13 5.50 -10.26
C ASN A 35 -8.66 5.95 -10.21
N ASP A 36 -8.36 7.08 -9.57
CA ASP A 36 -6.98 7.53 -9.36
C ASP A 36 -6.18 6.52 -8.52
N VAL A 37 -6.78 6.00 -7.45
CA VAL A 37 -6.18 4.92 -6.64
C VAL A 37 -5.97 3.65 -7.47
N ASP A 38 -6.99 3.20 -8.21
CA ASP A 38 -6.90 1.97 -9.00
C ASP A 38 -5.83 2.10 -10.10
N LYS A 39 -5.70 3.28 -10.73
CA LYS A 39 -4.65 3.61 -11.70
C LYS A 39 -3.27 3.62 -11.04
N ALA A 40 -3.13 4.27 -9.90
CA ALA A 40 -1.87 4.32 -9.17
C ALA A 40 -1.43 2.92 -8.73
N PHE A 41 -2.39 2.09 -8.30
CA PHE A 41 -2.15 0.70 -7.93
C PHE A 41 -1.70 -0.14 -9.12
N ALA A 42 -2.37 -0.04 -10.27
CA ALA A 42 -1.99 -0.79 -11.48
C ALA A 42 -0.52 -0.54 -11.89
N ASN A 43 -0.02 0.68 -11.69
CA ASN A 43 1.38 1.02 -11.99
C ASN A 43 2.38 0.33 -11.05
N ILE A 44 2.02 0.11 -9.78
CA ILE A 44 2.89 -0.53 -8.79
C ILE A 44 2.69 -2.05 -8.69
N ASP A 45 1.49 -2.57 -9.00
CA ASP A 45 1.15 -4.01 -8.93
C ASP A 45 2.08 -4.87 -9.80
N VAL A 46 2.52 -4.34 -10.95
CA VAL A 46 3.50 -5.02 -11.82
C VAL A 46 4.83 -5.23 -11.10
N LEU A 47 5.31 -4.23 -10.35
CA LEU A 47 6.56 -4.30 -9.60
C LEU A 47 6.42 -5.19 -8.36
N LEU A 48 5.29 -5.08 -7.65
CA LEU A 48 4.97 -5.94 -6.52
C LEU A 48 4.87 -7.42 -6.95
N LYS A 49 4.32 -7.68 -8.13
CA LYS A 49 4.29 -9.01 -8.75
C LYS A 49 5.69 -9.48 -9.13
N GLN A 50 6.51 -8.63 -9.76
CA GLN A 50 7.89 -8.96 -10.09
C GLN A 50 8.68 -9.38 -8.83
N ARG A 51 8.52 -8.66 -7.72
CA ARG A 51 9.09 -9.05 -6.43
C ARG A 51 8.59 -10.41 -5.97
N ALA A 52 7.29 -10.65 -6.03
CA ALA A 52 6.71 -11.94 -5.65
C ALA A 52 7.25 -13.09 -6.53
N ASP A 53 7.51 -12.83 -7.81
CA ASP A 53 8.03 -13.81 -8.75
C ASP A 53 9.52 -14.13 -8.53
N GLN A 54 10.29 -13.24 -7.90
CA GLN A 54 11.71 -13.47 -7.53
C GLN A 54 11.90 -14.31 -6.26
N ILE A 55 10.85 -14.50 -5.45
CA ILE A 55 10.92 -15.22 -4.18
C ILE A 55 11.40 -16.67 -4.30
N PRO A 56 10.95 -17.48 -5.28
CA PRO A 56 11.43 -18.85 -5.42
C PRO A 56 12.94 -18.91 -5.68
N ASP A 57 13.48 -17.95 -6.46
CA ASP A 57 14.92 -17.85 -6.70
C ASP A 57 15.67 -17.48 -5.42
N LEU A 58 15.14 -16.53 -4.64
CA LEU A 58 15.64 -16.25 -3.30
C LEU A 58 15.69 -17.50 -2.44
N MET A 59 14.56 -18.17 -2.28
CA MET A 59 14.45 -19.36 -1.45
C MET A 59 15.49 -20.42 -1.82
N ARG A 60 15.75 -20.63 -3.12
CA ARG A 60 16.76 -21.60 -3.58
C ARG A 60 18.18 -21.22 -3.13
N VAL A 61 18.53 -19.94 -3.20
CA VAL A 61 19.86 -19.45 -2.80
C VAL A 61 20.02 -19.53 -1.28
N VAL A 62 19.07 -18.99 -0.51
CA VAL A 62 19.17 -18.94 0.96
C VAL A 62 19.00 -20.31 1.62
N GLN A 63 18.21 -21.23 1.05
CA GLN A 63 18.05 -22.59 1.61
C GLN A 63 19.37 -23.34 1.71
N THR A 64 20.28 -23.16 0.74
CA THR A 64 21.58 -23.86 0.72
C THR A 64 22.37 -23.66 2.02
N ALA A 65 22.28 -22.48 2.64
CA ALA A 65 22.97 -22.15 3.90
C ALA A 65 22.05 -22.15 5.14
N MET A 66 20.75 -21.89 4.97
CA MET A 66 19.79 -21.72 6.07
C MET A 66 18.84 -22.92 6.21
N ASN A 67 19.34 -24.15 6.03
CA ASN A 67 18.51 -25.36 5.96
C ASN A 67 17.59 -25.59 7.19
N HIS A 68 17.94 -25.06 8.37
CA HIS A 68 17.15 -25.21 9.59
C HIS A 68 16.02 -24.17 9.76
N GLU A 69 15.93 -23.17 8.86
CA GLU A 69 14.98 -22.06 8.94
C GLU A 69 13.63 -22.35 8.25
N HIS A 70 13.09 -23.56 8.44
CA HIS A 70 11.85 -23.99 7.76
C HIS A 70 10.67 -23.05 8.03
N ALA A 71 10.47 -22.61 9.27
CA ALA A 71 9.39 -21.71 9.64
C ALA A 71 9.47 -20.35 8.92
N LEU A 72 10.68 -19.90 8.57
CA LEU A 72 10.91 -18.67 7.83
C LEU A 72 10.51 -18.83 6.36
N PHE A 73 10.90 -19.94 5.75
CA PHE A 73 10.54 -20.27 4.37
C PHE A 73 9.05 -20.52 4.18
N THR A 74 8.39 -21.18 5.12
CA THR A 74 6.93 -21.35 5.10
C THR A 74 6.24 -20.00 5.16
N ARG A 75 6.61 -19.11 6.10
CA ARG A 75 6.03 -17.77 6.18
C ARG A 75 6.21 -16.95 4.90
N LEU A 76 7.38 -17.01 4.28
CA LEU A 76 7.64 -16.31 3.02
C LEU A 76 6.81 -16.91 1.87
N SER A 77 6.71 -18.24 1.80
CA SER A 77 5.90 -18.94 0.79
C SER A 77 4.41 -18.60 0.94
N ASP A 78 3.89 -18.64 2.17
CA ASP A 78 2.49 -18.32 2.47
C ASP A 78 2.19 -16.87 2.12
N ALA A 79 3.04 -15.92 2.51
CA ALA A 79 2.86 -14.52 2.20
C ALA A 79 2.88 -14.26 0.67
N ARG A 80 3.76 -14.96 -0.07
CA ARG A 80 3.76 -14.94 -1.54
C ARG A 80 2.43 -15.45 -2.10
N GLN A 81 1.95 -16.60 -1.62
CA GLN A 81 0.71 -17.19 -2.11
C GLN A 81 -0.50 -16.29 -1.81
N GLN A 82 -0.55 -15.70 -0.62
CA GLN A 82 -1.60 -14.74 -0.25
C GLN A 82 -1.61 -13.54 -1.21
N TYR A 83 -0.44 -12.99 -1.54
CA TYR A 83 -0.35 -11.90 -2.53
C TYR A 83 -0.84 -12.31 -3.92
N LEU A 84 -0.47 -13.50 -4.40
CA LEU A 84 -0.87 -13.99 -5.71
C LEU A 84 -2.37 -14.34 -5.80
N ASN A 85 -2.96 -14.78 -4.69
CA ASN A 85 -4.38 -15.16 -4.61
C ASN A 85 -5.29 -13.98 -4.27
N ALA A 86 -4.74 -12.86 -3.80
CA ALA A 86 -5.51 -11.66 -3.49
C ALA A 86 -6.13 -11.06 -4.76
N SER A 87 -7.45 -10.84 -4.72
CA SER A 87 -8.23 -10.37 -5.85
C SER A 87 -8.68 -8.92 -5.69
N SER A 88 -8.96 -8.47 -4.47
CA SER A 88 -9.31 -7.08 -4.21
C SER A 88 -8.06 -6.21 -4.01
N LEU A 89 -8.21 -4.91 -4.31
CA LEU A 89 -7.15 -3.93 -4.07
C LEU A 89 -6.67 -3.95 -2.61
N ASN A 90 -7.61 -3.92 -1.67
CA ASN A 90 -7.28 -3.88 -0.25
C ASN A 90 -6.51 -5.13 0.19
N ASP A 91 -6.95 -6.31 -0.26
CA ASP A 91 -6.29 -7.57 0.06
C ASP A 91 -4.91 -7.65 -0.58
N LYS A 92 -4.74 -7.15 -1.81
CA LYS A 92 -3.45 -7.10 -2.49
C LYS A 92 -2.45 -6.19 -1.78
N VAL A 93 -2.89 -5.02 -1.31
CA VAL A 93 -2.05 -4.09 -0.55
C VAL A 93 -1.64 -4.72 0.78
N GLU A 94 -2.58 -5.33 1.50
CA GLU A 94 -2.32 -5.99 2.77
C GLU A 94 -1.36 -7.18 2.60
N ALA A 95 -1.63 -8.06 1.64
CA ALA A 95 -0.77 -9.20 1.33
C ALA A 95 0.62 -8.76 0.84
N SER A 96 0.71 -7.64 0.11
CA SER A 96 1.99 -7.05 -0.28
C SER A 96 2.80 -6.56 0.93
N ASN A 97 2.14 -5.94 1.92
CA ASN A 97 2.76 -5.52 3.16
C ASN A 97 3.28 -6.72 3.97
N GLN A 98 2.49 -7.78 4.07
CA GLN A 98 2.87 -9.02 4.74
C GLN A 98 4.04 -9.71 4.04
N LEU A 99 4.02 -9.73 2.70
CA LEU A 99 5.11 -10.29 1.91
C LEU A 99 6.42 -9.51 2.12
N ASN A 100 6.36 -8.18 2.14
CA ASN A 100 7.51 -7.33 2.44
C ASN A 100 8.08 -7.63 3.84
N ALA A 101 7.22 -7.78 4.85
CA ALA A 101 7.64 -8.13 6.21
C ALA A 101 8.31 -9.51 6.29
N ALA A 102 7.77 -10.51 5.58
CA ALA A 102 8.37 -11.85 5.50
C ALA A 102 9.73 -11.83 4.78
N LEU A 103 9.83 -11.10 3.66
CA LEU A 103 11.08 -10.93 2.92
C LEU A 103 12.18 -10.31 3.78
N LYS A 104 11.86 -9.24 4.52
CA LYS A 104 12.81 -8.62 5.46
C LYS A 104 13.25 -9.56 6.57
N SER A 105 12.34 -10.36 7.10
CA SER A 105 12.68 -11.36 8.10
C SER A 105 13.70 -12.37 7.55
N VAL A 106 13.57 -12.75 6.27
CA VAL A 106 14.53 -13.64 5.60
C VAL A 106 15.89 -12.99 5.45
N ILE A 107 15.93 -11.73 4.98
CA ILE A 107 17.19 -10.98 4.81
C ILE A 107 17.89 -10.78 6.16
N ALA A 108 17.15 -10.37 7.20
CA ALA A 108 17.70 -10.15 8.54
C ALA A 108 18.30 -11.42 9.15
N VAL A 109 17.67 -12.59 8.94
CA VAL A 109 18.27 -13.86 9.39
C VAL A 109 19.47 -14.23 8.52
N ALA A 110 19.43 -13.95 7.21
CA ALA A 110 20.54 -14.23 6.29
C ALA A 110 21.83 -13.47 6.65
N GLU A 111 21.73 -12.28 7.27
CA GLU A 111 22.88 -11.52 7.78
C GLU A 111 23.71 -12.32 8.80
N GLY A 112 23.09 -13.25 9.52
CA GLY A 112 23.78 -14.19 10.43
C GLY A 112 24.64 -15.25 9.73
N TYR A 113 24.61 -15.31 8.39
CA TYR A 113 25.32 -16.30 7.57
C TYR A 113 26.32 -15.61 6.62
N PRO A 114 27.56 -15.28 7.09
CA PRO A 114 28.55 -14.53 6.31
C PRO A 114 28.88 -15.14 4.94
N THR A 115 28.98 -16.48 4.88
CA THR A 115 29.28 -17.21 3.64
C THR A 115 28.16 -17.13 2.62
N LEU A 116 26.91 -16.94 3.06
CA LEU A 116 25.75 -16.76 2.20
C LEU A 116 25.72 -15.35 1.61
N ILE A 117 25.83 -14.32 2.45
CA ILE A 117 25.71 -12.92 2.01
C ILE A 117 26.85 -12.47 1.10
N SER A 118 28.03 -13.09 1.22
CA SER A 118 29.18 -12.82 0.34
C SER A 118 29.22 -13.72 -0.91
N GLY A 119 28.30 -14.67 -1.04
CA GLY A 119 28.25 -15.58 -2.18
C GLY A 119 27.77 -14.88 -3.46
N PRO A 120 28.32 -15.22 -4.64
CA PRO A 120 28.00 -14.52 -5.89
C PRO A 120 26.50 -14.56 -6.24
N ASN A 121 25.83 -15.69 -6.04
CA ASN A 121 24.40 -15.85 -6.31
C ASN A 121 23.52 -14.99 -5.38
N MET A 122 23.94 -14.81 -4.12
CA MET A 122 23.19 -13.98 -3.17
C MET A 122 23.39 -12.50 -3.47
N VAL A 123 24.60 -12.09 -3.84
CA VAL A 123 24.90 -10.71 -4.25
C VAL A 123 24.09 -10.32 -5.49
N GLU A 124 24.07 -11.17 -6.52
CA GLU A 124 23.27 -10.92 -7.74
C GLU A 124 21.78 -10.77 -7.41
N LEU A 125 21.27 -11.65 -6.56
CA LEU A 125 19.87 -11.61 -6.15
C LEU A 125 19.54 -10.37 -5.30
N GLN A 126 20.40 -10.00 -4.36
CA GLN A 126 20.23 -8.77 -3.57
C GLN A 126 20.17 -7.56 -4.49
N GLN A 127 21.05 -7.48 -5.50
CA GLN A 127 21.01 -6.40 -6.50
C GLN A 127 19.68 -6.40 -7.28
N ALA A 128 19.21 -7.57 -7.72
CA ALA A 128 17.95 -7.69 -8.45
C ALA A 128 16.73 -7.30 -7.60
N ILE A 129 16.71 -7.67 -6.32
CA ILE A 129 15.64 -7.30 -5.37
C ILE A 129 15.72 -5.81 -5.07
N SER A 130 16.90 -5.26 -4.75
CA SER A 130 17.09 -3.84 -4.47
C SER A 130 16.66 -2.96 -5.64
N ALA A 131 16.98 -3.35 -6.88
CA ALA A 131 16.54 -2.63 -8.07
C ALA A 131 15.01 -2.62 -8.26
N VAL A 132 14.32 -3.67 -7.80
CA VAL A 132 12.85 -3.72 -7.79
C VAL A 132 12.30 -2.86 -6.66
N GLU A 133 12.87 -2.95 -5.46
CA GLU A 133 12.45 -2.16 -4.29
C GLU A 133 12.61 -0.66 -4.50
N GLU A 134 13.69 -0.20 -5.15
CA GLU A 134 13.87 1.22 -5.49
C GLU A 134 12.71 1.73 -6.37
N ARG A 135 12.34 0.97 -7.41
CA ARG A 135 11.21 1.31 -8.27
C ARG A 135 9.87 1.24 -7.53
N ILE A 136 9.72 0.29 -6.60
CA ILE A 136 8.53 0.21 -5.74
C ILE A 136 8.45 1.45 -4.87
N ALA A 137 9.55 1.88 -4.25
CA ALA A 137 9.60 3.07 -3.40
C ALA A 137 9.15 4.33 -4.15
N ASP A 138 9.67 4.54 -5.36
CA ASP A 138 9.28 5.66 -6.24
C ASP A 138 7.78 5.68 -6.55
N ARG A 139 7.19 4.51 -6.83
CA ARG A 139 5.75 4.40 -7.17
C ARG A 139 4.85 4.41 -5.94
N ARG A 140 5.36 3.99 -4.79
CA ARG A 140 4.61 3.87 -3.54
C ARG A 140 4.15 5.23 -3.05
N GLU A 141 4.97 6.26 -3.18
CA GLU A 141 4.61 7.63 -2.80
C GLU A 141 3.31 8.06 -3.51
N PHE A 142 3.27 7.96 -4.83
CA PHE A 142 2.11 8.33 -5.64
C PHE A 142 0.85 7.50 -5.33
N PHE A 143 1.02 6.19 -5.12
CA PHE A 143 -0.08 5.32 -4.68
C PHE A 143 -0.62 5.74 -3.31
N ASN A 144 0.27 5.93 -2.33
CA ASN A 144 -0.12 6.30 -0.98
C ASN A 144 -0.76 7.68 -0.93
N GLU A 145 -0.30 8.64 -1.74
CA GLU A 145 -0.92 9.96 -1.87
C GLU A 145 -2.35 9.84 -2.42
N SER A 146 -2.55 9.06 -3.49
CA SER A 146 -3.87 8.82 -4.08
C SER A 146 -4.82 8.18 -3.08
N VAL A 147 -4.34 7.17 -2.33
CA VAL A 147 -5.10 6.52 -1.26
C VAL A 147 -5.44 7.50 -0.15
N ASN A 148 -4.50 8.35 0.26
CA ASN A 148 -4.75 9.36 1.29
C ASN A 148 -5.84 10.35 0.85
N LEU A 149 -5.75 10.87 -0.37
CA LEU A 149 -6.75 11.78 -0.94
C LEU A 149 -8.15 11.15 -1.00
N TYR A 150 -8.24 9.87 -1.38
CA TYR A 150 -9.48 9.12 -1.36
C TYR A 150 -10.00 8.90 0.08
N ASN A 151 -9.12 8.47 1.00
CA ASN A 151 -9.47 8.20 2.39
C ASN A 151 -9.93 9.46 3.14
N ILE A 152 -9.38 10.63 2.79
CA ILE A 152 -9.83 11.93 3.28
C ILE A 152 -11.21 12.26 2.72
N ALA A 153 -11.43 12.10 1.41
CA ALA A 153 -12.70 12.42 0.77
C ALA A 153 -13.89 11.65 1.39
N ILE A 154 -13.69 10.37 1.73
CA ILE A 154 -14.73 9.56 2.39
C ILE A 154 -14.88 9.86 3.90
N ALA A 155 -13.99 10.66 4.48
CA ALA A 155 -13.95 10.97 5.92
C ALA A 155 -14.39 12.40 6.27
N VAL A 156 -14.42 13.31 5.30
CA VAL A 156 -14.77 14.73 5.49
C VAL A 156 -16.27 14.91 5.67
N PHE A 157 -16.68 15.85 6.54
CA PHE A 157 -18.07 16.26 6.69
C PHE A 157 -18.44 17.31 5.63
N PRO A 158 -19.64 17.25 5.00
CA PRO A 158 -20.73 16.29 5.24
C PRO A 158 -20.63 14.97 4.45
N ASP A 159 -19.66 14.85 3.53
CA ASP A 159 -19.51 13.74 2.57
C ASP A 159 -19.46 12.34 3.22
N LEU A 160 -18.93 12.22 4.44
CA LEU A 160 -18.85 10.98 5.23
C LEU A 160 -20.18 10.22 5.33
N PHE A 161 -21.31 10.93 5.49
CA PHE A 161 -22.62 10.27 5.59
C PHE A 161 -23.01 9.60 4.27
N PHE A 162 -22.77 10.30 3.17
CA PHE A 162 -23.08 9.81 1.83
C PHE A 162 -22.12 8.69 1.41
N ALA A 163 -20.83 8.85 1.70
CA ALA A 163 -19.81 7.82 1.46
C ALA A 163 -20.13 6.50 2.20
N ARG A 164 -20.57 6.58 3.46
CA ARG A 164 -21.01 5.41 4.24
C ARG A 164 -22.27 4.76 3.66
N MET A 165 -23.25 5.55 3.21
CA MET A 165 -24.46 5.03 2.57
C MET A 165 -24.14 4.23 1.30
N LEU A 166 -23.14 4.67 0.54
CA LEU A 166 -22.64 4.00 -0.67
C LEU A 166 -21.60 2.91 -0.39
N SER A 167 -21.35 2.58 0.89
CA SER A 167 -20.38 1.55 1.31
C SER A 167 -18.94 1.79 0.85
N TYR A 168 -18.52 3.05 0.65
CA TYR A 168 -17.10 3.34 0.41
C TYR A 168 -16.30 3.05 1.68
N GLN A 169 -15.25 2.24 1.51
CA GLN A 169 -14.36 1.83 2.59
C GLN A 169 -12.98 2.43 2.41
N ARG A 170 -12.26 2.60 3.53
CA ARG A 170 -10.86 3.00 3.51
C ARG A 170 -10.00 1.95 2.81
N ILE A 171 -8.97 2.43 2.14
CA ILE A 171 -7.95 1.61 1.48
C ILE A 171 -6.68 1.70 2.35
N PRO A 172 -6.03 0.57 2.67
CA PRO A 172 -4.76 0.58 3.40
C PRO A 172 -3.66 1.21 2.54
N LEU A 173 -2.64 1.76 3.20
CA LEU A 173 -1.43 2.25 2.54
C LEU A 173 -0.45 1.10 2.31
N LEU A 174 0.41 1.23 1.30
CA LEU A 174 1.60 0.41 1.21
C LEU A 174 2.61 0.90 2.24
N ALA A 175 3.06 0.01 3.11
CA ALA A 175 3.92 0.35 4.23
C ALA A 175 5.29 0.88 3.77
N ILE A 176 5.74 1.94 4.45
CA ILE A 176 7.12 2.43 4.35
C ILE A 176 7.98 1.52 5.22
N SER A 177 9.23 1.25 4.80
CA SER A 177 10.12 0.44 5.63
C SER A 177 10.43 1.16 6.95
N ALA A 178 10.53 0.39 8.04
CA ALA A 178 10.97 0.93 9.33
C ALA A 178 12.42 1.48 9.27
N GLU A 179 13.25 0.99 8.34
CA GLU A 179 14.58 1.52 8.04
C GLU A 179 14.52 2.91 7.38
N GLU A 180 13.67 3.14 6.38
CA GLU A 180 13.46 4.47 5.78
C GLU A 180 12.90 5.48 6.79
N THR A 181 12.25 5.00 7.86
CA THR A 181 11.71 5.85 8.93
C THR A 181 12.69 5.97 10.12
N ARG A 182 13.78 5.17 10.15
CA ARG A 182 14.80 5.25 11.20
C ARG A 182 15.72 6.43 10.95
N TYR A 183 15.53 7.48 11.74
CA TYR A 183 16.56 8.49 11.93
C TYR A 183 17.55 7.97 12.98
N GLU A 184 18.73 7.50 12.56
CA GLU A 184 19.76 7.01 13.48
C GLU A 184 20.54 8.14 14.19
N GLY A 185 20.20 9.41 13.90
CA GLY A 185 20.92 10.57 14.40
C GLY A 185 22.29 10.74 13.73
N VAL A 186 22.76 11.97 13.64
CA VAL A 186 24.16 12.22 13.24
C VAL A 186 25.05 11.92 14.45
N LYS A 187 25.71 10.76 14.46
CA LYS A 187 26.79 10.49 15.43
C LYS A 187 28.02 11.28 15.00
N LEU A 188 28.15 12.50 15.51
CA LEU A 188 29.41 13.23 15.43
C LEU A 188 30.35 12.62 16.48
N GLU A 189 31.25 11.73 16.06
CA GLU A 189 32.46 11.49 16.84
C GLU A 189 33.29 12.78 16.77
N VAL A 190 33.22 13.57 17.85
CA VAL A 190 34.08 14.74 18.01
C VAL A 190 35.46 14.19 18.40
N PRO A 191 36.51 14.31 17.58
CA PRO A 191 37.82 13.82 17.97
C PRO A 191 38.34 14.68 19.12
N GLY A 192 38.37 14.13 20.34
CA GLY A 192 39.04 14.73 21.49
C GLY A 192 38.16 15.28 22.62
N ALA A 193 37.02 14.64 22.94
CA ALA A 193 36.33 14.83 24.22
C ALA A 193 36.44 13.56 25.09
#